data_AF-A0A9P7P2Q2-F1
#
_entry.id   AF-A0A9P7P2Q2-F1
#
_cell.length_a   1.000
_cell.length_b   1.000
_cell.length_c   1.000
_cell.angle_alpha   90.00
_cell.angle_beta   90.00
_cell.angle_gamma   90.00
#
_symmetry.space_group_name_H-M   'P 1'
#
loop_
_entity.id
_entity.type
_entity.pdbx_description
1 polymer ?
#
loop_
_entity_poly.entity_id
_entity_poly.type
_entity_poly.pdbx_seq_one_letter_code
_entity_poly.pdbx_strand_id
1 'polypeptide(L)'
;MALLRLIDLTSSVRTTVQSGLHQKASSLIKTSLDRYLSWAAQDGGYAHLRYVPNIIAAELDPRLGETEITHLMEQRMRALAFLQREYLRVDREDEDFTFAEGQEHCPAALVDRFLGQATAHHAGYAPSWGEDEEDDGDAAAVVYRREPPVVYGLFVLRSSVFLLTVDSAKGLDAYVSFHVDMHFMDRHQSVWNALTIAIAVCLARDQLAGRVEDFEESQRGEGSESD
;
A
#
# COMPACT_ATOMS: atom_id res chain seq x y z
N MET A 1 2.81 20.79 8.32
CA MET A 1 4.28 20.57 8.26
C MET A 1 4.67 19.14 7.82
N ALA A 2 3.83 18.42 7.06
CA ALA A 2 4.17 17.07 6.56
C ALA A 2 4.93 17.10 5.23
N LEU A 3 4.52 17.98 4.30
CA LEU A 3 5.19 18.14 2.99
C LEU A 3 6.64 18.60 3.10
N LEU A 4 6.95 19.54 4.00
CA LEU A 4 8.33 20.00 4.21
C LEU A 4 9.27 18.85 4.57
N ARG A 5 8.81 17.85 5.35
CA ARG A 5 9.60 16.67 5.68
C ARG A 5 9.91 15.81 4.46
N LEU A 6 9.00 15.75 3.47
CA LEU A 6 9.28 15.09 2.19
C LEU A 6 10.29 15.88 1.35
N ILE A 7 10.21 17.21 1.35
CA ILE A 7 11.18 18.06 0.65
C ILE A 7 12.59 17.87 1.24
N ASP A 8 12.69 17.83 2.57
CA ASP A 8 13.96 17.63 3.29
C ASP A 8 14.49 16.19 3.18
N LEU A 9 13.67 15.23 2.75
CA LEU A 9 14.04 13.81 2.66
C LEU A 9 15.21 13.60 1.70
N THR A 10 15.23 14.28 0.55
CA THR A 10 16.34 14.20 -0.42
C THR A 10 17.67 14.63 0.21
N SER A 11 17.68 15.71 0.99
CA SER A 11 18.89 16.16 1.69
C SER A 11 19.34 15.13 2.75
N SER A 12 18.39 14.57 3.49
CA SER A 12 18.63 13.58 4.55
C SER A 12 19.18 12.26 3.98
N VAL A 13 18.62 11.78 2.88
CA VAL A 13 19.08 10.58 2.18
C VAL A 13 20.49 10.79 1.64
N ARG A 14 20.75 11.92 0.97
CA ARG A 14 22.09 12.26 0.47
C ARG A 14 23.13 12.29 1.58
N THR A 15 22.82 12.94 2.69
CA THR A 15 23.73 13.01 3.84
C THR A 15 24.02 11.61 4.40
N THR A 16 22.99 10.77 4.49
CA THR A 16 23.11 9.38 4.97
C THR A 16 24.02 8.56 4.06
N VAL A 17 23.82 8.65 2.75
CA VAL A 17 24.64 7.97 1.73
C VAL A 17 26.09 8.48 1.76
N GLN A 18 26.29 9.80 1.76
CA GLN A 18 27.62 10.43 1.78
C GLN A 18 28.41 10.13 3.05
N SER A 19 27.72 9.85 4.16
CA SER A 19 28.33 9.41 5.43
C SER A 19 28.70 7.93 5.45
N GLY A 20 28.58 7.22 4.32
CA GLY A 20 28.90 5.80 4.19
C GLY A 20 27.76 4.85 4.59
N LEU A 21 26.61 5.36 5.06
CA LEU A 21 25.49 4.58 5.56
C LEU A 21 24.46 4.23 4.47
N HIS A 22 24.94 3.85 3.28
CA HIS A 22 24.14 3.53 2.09
C HIS A 22 22.97 2.58 2.38
N GLN A 23 23.19 1.55 3.20
CA GLN A 23 22.19 0.55 3.56
C GLN A 23 21.04 1.10 4.41
N LYS A 24 21.22 2.26 5.05
CA LYS A 24 20.17 2.91 5.85
C LYS A 24 19.29 3.86 5.03
N ALA A 25 19.67 4.15 3.77
CA ALA A 25 18.92 5.07 2.92
C ALA A 25 17.49 4.57 2.67
N SER A 26 17.33 3.28 2.35
CA SER A 26 16.01 2.67 2.08
C SER A 26 15.11 2.72 3.30
N SER A 27 15.60 2.27 4.46
CA SER A 27 14.86 2.37 5.73
C SER A 27 14.50 3.82 6.11
N LEU A 28 15.37 4.79 5.86
CA LEU A 28 15.09 6.22 6.10
C LEU A 28 13.96 6.73 5.20
N ILE A 29 13.98 6.38 3.91
CA ILE A 29 12.93 6.72 2.96
C ILE A 29 11.62 6.07 3.39
N LYS A 30 11.61 4.75 3.63
CA LYS A 30 10.45 3.98 4.07
C LYS A 30 9.80 4.58 5.31
N THR A 31 10.59 4.85 6.35
CA THR A 31 10.10 5.46 7.59
C THR A 31 9.48 6.84 7.35
N SER A 32 10.05 7.62 6.43
CA SER A 32 9.53 8.95 6.10
C SER A 32 8.23 8.88 5.30
N LEU A 33 8.12 7.92 4.37
CA LEU A 33 6.90 7.64 3.62
C LEU A 33 5.79 7.16 4.55
N ASP A 34 6.07 6.22 5.47
CA ASP A 34 5.08 5.72 6.43
C ASP A 34 4.50 6.84 7.28
N ARG A 35 5.36 7.73 7.81
CA ARG A 35 4.89 8.90 8.57
C ARG A 35 4.00 9.81 7.72
N TYR A 36 4.29 9.95 6.43
CA TYR A 36 3.49 10.77 5.53
C TYR A 36 2.14 10.10 5.20
N LEU A 37 2.11 8.78 5.02
CA LEU A 37 0.88 7.99 4.89
C LEU A 37 0.02 8.07 6.16
N SER A 38 0.62 7.94 7.35
CA SER A 38 -0.09 8.09 8.62
C SER A 38 -0.66 9.50 8.79
N TRP A 39 0.09 10.54 8.40
CA TRP A 39 -0.44 11.91 8.37
C TRP A 39 -1.62 12.03 7.40
N ALA A 40 -1.52 11.47 6.19
CA ALA A 40 -2.59 11.54 5.21
C ALA A 40 -3.87 10.85 5.71
N ALA A 41 -3.73 9.72 6.42
CA ALA A 41 -4.87 9.06 7.05
C ALA A 41 -5.53 9.89 8.15
N GLN A 42 -4.73 10.62 8.94
CA GLN A 42 -5.25 11.52 9.97
C GLN A 42 -5.97 12.72 9.34
N ASP A 43 -5.36 13.31 8.31
CA ASP A 43 -5.89 14.44 7.56
C ASP A 43 -7.18 14.08 6.80
N GLY A 44 -7.26 12.86 6.27
CA GLY A 44 -8.47 12.31 5.65
C GLY A 44 -9.55 11.84 6.62
N GLY A 45 -9.31 11.91 7.94
CA GLY A 45 -10.30 11.58 8.97
C GLY A 45 -10.55 10.09 9.20
N TYR A 46 -9.81 9.18 8.56
CA TYR A 46 -10.02 7.72 8.68
C TYR A 46 -8.94 6.98 9.49
N ALA A 47 -7.95 7.69 10.05
CA ALA A 47 -6.86 7.05 10.82
C ALA A 47 -7.29 6.21 12.02
N HIS A 48 -8.49 6.44 12.56
CA HIS A 48 -9.04 5.74 13.73
C HIS A 48 -10.05 4.64 13.35
N LEU A 49 -10.30 4.48 12.06
CA LEU A 49 -11.27 3.53 11.52
C LEU A 49 -10.55 2.28 11.02
N ARG A 50 -11.30 1.20 10.88
CA ARG A 50 -10.87 -0.02 10.20
C ARG A 50 -11.15 0.13 8.72
N TYR A 51 -10.08 0.15 7.93
CA TYR A 51 -10.15 0.30 6.48
C TYR A 51 -9.06 -0.53 5.80
N VAL A 52 -9.32 -0.93 4.55
CA VAL A 52 -8.26 -1.43 3.66
C VAL A 52 -7.61 -0.22 2.96
N PRO A 53 -6.29 -0.05 3.05
CA PRO A 53 -5.60 1.06 2.39
C PRO A 53 -5.65 0.89 0.87
N ASN A 54 -5.67 1.99 0.13
CA ASN A 54 -5.47 2.00 -1.33
C ASN A 54 -4.07 2.48 -1.71
N ILE A 55 -3.17 2.67 -0.74
CA ILE A 55 -1.77 3.02 -0.99
C ILE A 55 -0.85 2.31 0.02
N ILE A 56 0.29 1.80 -0.46
CA ILE A 56 1.33 1.21 0.38
C ILE A 56 2.70 1.84 0.10
N ALA A 57 3.56 1.83 1.11
CA ALA A 57 4.99 2.07 0.95
C ALA A 57 5.74 0.80 1.40
N ALA A 58 6.56 0.22 0.53
CA ALA A 58 7.26 -1.05 0.79
C ALA A 58 8.75 -0.94 0.47
N GLU A 59 9.59 -1.57 1.30
CA GLU A 59 11.03 -1.67 1.04
C GLU A 59 11.31 -2.96 0.25
N LEU A 60 12.25 -2.87 -0.69
CA LEU A 60 12.69 -3.97 -1.54
C LEU A 60 14.14 -4.32 -1.21
N ASP A 61 14.46 -5.61 -1.21
CA ASP A 61 15.83 -6.07 -0.99
C ASP A 61 16.69 -5.76 -2.23
N PRO A 62 17.75 -4.92 -2.11
CA PRO A 62 18.61 -4.56 -3.23
C PRO A 62 19.52 -5.69 -3.73
N ARG A 63 19.50 -6.86 -3.07
CA ARG A 63 20.24 -8.07 -3.44
C ARG A 63 19.49 -8.95 -4.43
N LEU A 64 18.18 -8.75 -4.57
CA LEU A 64 17.35 -9.48 -5.52
C LEU A 64 17.68 -9.08 -6.96
N GLY A 65 17.45 -10.01 -7.89
CA GLY A 65 17.55 -9.75 -9.32
C GLY A 65 16.42 -8.84 -9.81
N GLU A 66 16.60 -8.23 -10.97
CA GLU A 66 15.59 -7.32 -11.57
C GLU A 66 14.23 -8.01 -11.76
N THR A 67 14.22 -9.23 -12.30
CA THR A 67 12.99 -10.01 -12.50
C THR A 67 12.27 -10.31 -11.18
N GLU A 68 13.02 -10.64 -10.13
CA GLU A 68 12.47 -10.91 -8.79
C GLU A 68 11.89 -9.64 -8.17
N ILE A 69 12.57 -8.50 -8.34
CA ILE A 69 12.10 -7.19 -7.90
C ILE A 69 10.77 -6.84 -8.57
N THR A 70 10.70 -6.97 -9.90
CA THR A 70 9.47 -6.70 -10.65
C THR A 70 8.34 -7.62 -10.21
N HIS A 71 8.59 -8.91 -10.10
CA HIS A 71 7.60 -9.87 -9.63
C HIS A 71 7.09 -9.53 -8.22
N LEU A 72 7.97 -9.13 -7.30
CA LEU A 72 7.57 -8.74 -5.94
C LEU A 72 6.73 -7.46 -5.92
N MET A 73 7.06 -6.48 -6.76
CA MET A 73 6.25 -5.27 -6.92
C MET A 73 4.85 -5.61 -7.44
N GLU A 74 4.78 -6.38 -8.53
CA GLU A 74 3.51 -6.80 -9.13
C GLU A 74 2.66 -7.62 -8.16
N GLN A 75 3.27 -8.59 -7.47
CA GLN A 75 2.59 -9.43 -6.49
C GLN A 75 1.96 -8.60 -5.37
N ARG A 76 2.69 -7.63 -4.81
CA ARG A 76 2.17 -6.73 -3.77
C ARG A 76 1.06 -5.82 -4.29
N MET A 77 1.20 -5.31 -5.52
CA MET A 77 0.17 -4.47 -6.14
C MET A 77 -1.12 -5.25 -6.43
N ARG A 78 -1.00 -6.48 -6.95
CA ARG A 78 -2.15 -7.37 -7.20
C ARG A 78 -2.82 -7.79 -5.90
N ALA A 79 -2.05 -8.11 -4.86
CA ALA A 79 -2.58 -8.41 -3.54
C ALA A 79 -3.37 -7.23 -2.94
N LEU A 80 -2.85 -6.01 -3.04
CA LEU A 80 -3.55 -4.81 -2.58
C LEU A 80 -4.84 -4.55 -3.37
N ALA A 81 -4.81 -4.73 -4.69
CA ALA A 81 -5.99 -4.60 -5.54
C ALA A 81 -7.05 -5.66 -5.22
N PHE A 82 -6.62 -6.90 -4.97
CA PHE A 82 -7.48 -7.99 -4.53
C PHE A 82 -8.16 -7.66 -3.20
N LEU A 83 -7.39 -7.25 -2.19
CA LEU A 83 -7.91 -6.84 -0.89
C LEU A 83 -8.92 -5.70 -0.99
N GLN A 84 -8.70 -4.72 -1.88
CA GLN A 84 -9.67 -3.66 -2.14
C GLN A 84 -10.97 -4.17 -2.77
N ARG A 85 -10.88 -5.08 -3.74
CA ARG A 85 -12.07 -5.68 -4.37
C ARG A 85 -12.89 -6.46 -3.35
N GLU A 86 -12.25 -7.38 -2.64
CA GLU A 86 -12.92 -8.24 -1.67
C GLU A 86 -13.54 -7.41 -0.53
N TYR A 87 -12.87 -6.35 -0.08
CA TYR A 87 -13.43 -5.46 0.94
C TYR A 87 -14.72 -4.75 0.49
N LEU A 88 -14.87 -4.49 -0.81
CA LEU A 88 -15.98 -3.75 -1.38
C LEU A 88 -17.08 -4.63 -1.97
N ARG A 89 -16.93 -5.96 -1.94
CA ARG A 89 -17.97 -6.89 -2.40
C ARG A 89 -19.25 -6.76 -1.58
N VAL A 90 -20.40 -6.84 -2.25
CA VAL A 90 -21.71 -6.80 -1.57
C VAL A 90 -21.90 -8.04 -0.69
N ASP A 91 -21.49 -9.20 -1.19
CA ASP A 91 -21.56 -10.51 -0.55
C ASP A 91 -20.43 -10.80 0.45
N ARG A 92 -19.65 -9.78 0.84
CA ARG A 92 -18.61 -9.89 1.86
C ARG A 92 -19.19 -10.37 3.19
N GLU A 93 -18.62 -11.44 3.73
CA GLU A 93 -18.82 -11.82 5.14
C GLU A 93 -18.00 -10.88 6.03
N ASP A 94 -18.65 -10.18 6.97
CA ASP A 94 -17.98 -9.18 7.81
C ASP A 94 -16.88 -9.77 8.71
N GLU A 95 -16.88 -11.10 8.92
CA GLU A 95 -15.88 -11.82 9.71
C GLU A 95 -14.53 -11.99 8.98
N ASP A 96 -14.50 -11.98 7.64
CA ASP A 96 -13.29 -12.25 6.83
C ASP A 96 -12.23 -11.15 6.93
N PHE A 97 -12.66 -9.93 7.26
CA PHE A 97 -11.78 -8.77 7.40
C PHE A 97 -11.60 -8.37 8.87
N THR A 98 -11.85 -9.29 9.81
CA THR A 98 -11.59 -9.07 11.23
C THR A 98 -10.09 -8.85 11.48
N PHE A 99 -9.74 -7.58 11.43
CA PHE A 99 -8.47 -7.03 11.82
C PHE A 99 -8.28 -7.28 13.32
N ALA A 100 -7.43 -8.25 13.66
CA ALA A 100 -7.08 -8.56 15.05
C ALA A 100 -6.76 -7.26 15.81
N GLU A 101 -7.36 -7.11 17.00
CA GLU A 101 -7.19 -5.94 17.86
C GLU A 101 -5.69 -5.66 18.09
N GLY A 102 -5.28 -4.40 17.86
CA GLY A 102 -3.86 -4.01 17.85
C GLY A 102 -3.26 -3.77 16.45
N GLN A 103 -4.10 -3.79 15.41
CA GLN A 103 -3.77 -3.56 14.00
C GLN A 103 -2.62 -2.54 13.77
N GLU A 104 -1.55 -3.03 13.14
CA GLU A 104 -0.42 -2.25 12.69
C GLU A 104 -0.89 -1.11 11.77
N HIS A 105 -0.62 0.14 12.16
CA HIS A 105 -0.90 1.34 11.36
C HIS A 105 -0.09 1.43 10.05
N CYS A 106 0.60 0.36 9.64
CA CYS A 106 1.41 0.32 8.42
C CYS A 106 0.67 -0.43 7.31
N PRO A 107 0.21 0.27 6.25
CA PRO A 107 -0.48 -0.35 5.12
C PRO A 107 0.24 -1.54 4.47
N ALA A 108 1.57 -1.50 4.40
CA ALA A 108 2.35 -2.56 3.78
C ALA A 108 2.32 -3.86 4.59
N ALA A 109 2.23 -3.78 5.91
CA ALA A 109 2.22 -4.96 6.77
C ALA A 109 0.93 -5.79 6.59
N LEU A 110 -0.19 -5.14 6.26
CA LEU A 110 -1.43 -5.82 5.90
C LEU A 110 -1.25 -6.68 4.63
N VAL A 111 -0.58 -6.13 3.61
CA VAL A 111 -0.30 -6.86 2.36
C VAL A 111 0.71 -7.99 2.61
N ASP A 112 1.78 -7.72 3.36
CA ASP A 112 2.78 -8.73 3.71
C ASP A 112 2.16 -9.88 4.53
N ARG A 113 1.23 -9.58 5.45
CA ARG A 113 0.48 -10.59 6.21
C ARG A 113 -0.42 -11.41 5.29
N PHE A 114 -1.17 -10.77 4.40
CA PHE A 114 -2.01 -11.48 3.43
C PHE A 114 -1.18 -12.43 2.56
N LEU A 115 -0.05 -11.96 2.03
CA LEU A 115 0.88 -12.80 1.27
C LEU A 115 1.48 -13.92 2.14
N GLY A 116 1.80 -13.64 3.40
CA GLY A 116 2.27 -14.62 4.37
C GLY A 116 1.23 -15.71 4.70
N GLN A 117 -0.04 -15.35 4.84
CA GLN A 117 -1.14 -16.29 5.06
C GLN A 117 -1.42 -17.11 3.80
N ALA A 118 -1.44 -16.47 2.63
CA ALA A 118 -1.61 -17.16 1.35
C ALA A 118 -0.51 -18.20 1.12
N THR A 119 0.74 -17.91 1.50
CA THR A 119 1.85 -18.85 1.42
C THR A 119 1.82 -19.92 2.52
N ALA A 120 1.40 -19.59 3.74
CA ALA A 120 1.34 -20.53 4.88
C ALA A 120 0.18 -21.55 4.78
N HIS A 121 -0.97 -21.16 4.23
CA HIS A 121 -2.07 -22.09 3.96
C HIS A 121 -1.75 -23.05 2.80
N HIS A 122 -0.68 -22.81 2.03
CA HIS A 122 -0.43 -23.50 0.76
C HIS A 122 1.02 -23.99 0.58
N ALA A 123 1.39 -25.04 1.31
CA ALA A 123 2.43 -25.97 0.86
C ALA A 123 1.87 -26.83 -0.30
N GLY A 124 1.60 -26.22 -1.46
CA GLY A 124 1.06 -26.91 -2.64
C GLY A 124 0.23 -26.07 -3.63
N TYR A 125 0.08 -24.77 -3.42
CA TYR A 125 -0.69 -23.92 -4.34
C TYR A 125 0.02 -22.56 -4.40
N ALA A 126 0.74 -22.30 -5.49
CA ALA A 126 0.94 -20.92 -5.89
C ALA A 126 -0.46 -20.33 -6.09
N PRO A 127 -0.78 -19.10 -5.65
CA PRO A 127 -2.04 -18.49 -6.03
C PRO A 127 -2.07 -18.50 -7.57
N SER A 128 -2.90 -19.37 -8.15
CA SER A 128 -3.13 -19.44 -9.58
C SER A 128 -3.90 -18.18 -9.93
N TRP A 129 -3.17 -17.09 -10.13
CA TRP A 129 -3.68 -15.97 -10.89
C TRP A 129 -3.81 -16.47 -12.34
N GLY A 130 -4.91 -17.19 -12.65
CA GLY A 130 -5.35 -17.47 -14.02
C GLY A 130 -5.39 -18.92 -14.52
N GLU A 131 -5.79 -19.94 -13.73
CA GLU A 131 -6.06 -21.28 -14.31
C GLU A 131 -7.45 -21.88 -14.07
N ASP A 132 -8.33 -21.28 -13.26
CA ASP A 132 -9.71 -21.77 -13.06
C ASP A 132 -10.82 -20.75 -13.39
N GLU A 133 -10.51 -19.67 -14.10
CA GLU A 133 -11.55 -18.89 -14.80
C GLU A 133 -11.57 -19.35 -16.26
N GLU A 134 -11.92 -20.63 -16.47
CA GLU A 134 -12.59 -21.01 -17.70
C GLU A 134 -13.83 -20.10 -17.83
N ASP A 135 -13.99 -19.55 -19.03
CA ASP A 135 -15.14 -18.83 -19.55
C ASP A 135 -16.42 -19.67 -19.41
N ASP A 136 -16.87 -19.90 -18.18
CA ASP A 136 -18.20 -20.42 -17.88
C ASP A 136 -19.12 -19.21 -17.85
N GLY A 137 -19.87 -19.05 -18.93
CA GLY A 137 -20.73 -17.91 -19.25
C GLY A 137 -21.94 -17.71 -18.32
N ASP A 138 -21.78 -17.92 -17.02
CA ASP A 138 -22.76 -17.65 -15.97
C ASP A 138 -22.10 -17.30 -14.61
N ALA A 139 -20.89 -16.73 -14.60
CA ALA A 139 -20.36 -16.09 -13.40
C ALA A 139 -21.21 -14.85 -13.07
N ALA A 140 -22.10 -14.96 -12.09
CA ALA A 140 -22.87 -13.84 -11.56
C ALA A 140 -21.97 -12.62 -11.41
N ALA A 141 -22.26 -11.54 -12.15
CA ALA A 141 -21.43 -10.36 -12.18
C ALA A 141 -21.13 -9.89 -10.75
N VAL A 142 -19.85 -9.90 -10.34
CA VAL A 142 -19.44 -9.50 -8.99
C VAL A 142 -19.94 -8.07 -8.75
N VAL A 143 -20.86 -7.90 -7.80
CA VAL A 143 -21.45 -6.61 -7.46
C VAL A 143 -20.67 -6.02 -6.29
N TYR A 144 -20.20 -4.78 -6.46
CA TYR A 144 -19.51 -4.04 -5.41
C TYR A 144 -20.44 -3.00 -4.77
N ARG A 145 -20.28 -2.78 -3.46
CA ARG A 145 -20.94 -1.72 -2.69
C ARG A 145 -20.56 -0.34 -3.27
N ARG A 146 -19.31 -0.20 -3.71
CA ARG A 146 -18.78 0.93 -4.47
C ARG A 146 -17.74 0.44 -5.47
N GLU A 147 -17.51 1.22 -6.53
CA GLU A 147 -16.44 0.93 -7.48
C GLU A 147 -15.07 0.85 -6.79
N PRO A 148 -14.32 -0.26 -6.95
CA PRO A 148 -12.99 -0.40 -6.35
C PRO A 148 -12.02 0.69 -6.80
N PRO A 149 -11.24 1.30 -5.90
CA PRO A 149 -10.34 2.38 -6.26
C PRO A 149 -9.11 1.88 -7.01
N VAL A 150 -8.44 2.83 -7.67
CA VAL A 150 -7.04 2.66 -8.05
C VAL A 150 -6.20 2.52 -6.79
N VAL A 151 -5.34 1.51 -6.78
CA VAL A 151 -4.35 1.31 -5.72
C VAL A 151 -2.99 1.82 -6.14
N TYR A 152 -2.21 2.32 -5.18
CA TYR A 152 -0.90 2.94 -5.38
C TYR A 152 0.19 2.20 -4.60
N GLY A 153 1.36 2.06 -5.19
CA GLY A 153 2.54 1.47 -4.55
C GLY A 153 3.73 2.40 -4.62
N LEU A 154 4.32 2.70 -3.46
CA LEU A 154 5.59 3.40 -3.33
C LEU A 154 6.67 2.39 -2.92
N PHE A 155 7.46 1.92 -3.88
CA PHE A 155 8.48 0.91 -3.64
C PHE A 155 9.86 1.52 -3.50
N VAL A 156 10.45 1.33 -2.33
CA VAL A 156 11.78 1.85 -1.99
C VAL A 156 12.84 0.84 -2.36
N LEU A 157 13.77 1.23 -3.24
CA LEU A 157 14.95 0.44 -3.60
C LEU A 157 16.18 1.33 -3.51
N ARG A 158 17.11 1.01 -2.60
CA ARG A 158 18.31 1.82 -2.32
C ARG A 158 17.91 3.28 -1.99
N SER A 159 18.22 4.21 -2.88
CA SER A 159 17.94 5.64 -2.77
C SER A 159 16.90 6.11 -3.80
N SER A 160 16.08 5.21 -4.32
CA SER A 160 15.01 5.49 -5.27
C SER A 160 13.67 5.03 -4.73
N VAL A 161 12.60 5.70 -5.18
CA VAL A 161 11.22 5.29 -4.96
C VAL A 161 10.53 5.14 -6.30
N PHE A 162 9.91 3.99 -6.53
CA PHE A 162 9.10 3.74 -7.71
C PHE A 162 7.62 3.91 -7.36
N LEU A 163 6.89 4.65 -8.20
CA LEU A 163 5.45 4.82 -8.09
C LEU A 163 4.75 3.91 -9.11
N LEU A 164 3.95 2.99 -8.61
CA LEU A 164 3.14 2.08 -9.41
C LEU A 164 1.66 2.26 -9.08
N THR A 165 0.78 1.90 -10.02
CA THR A 165 -0.67 1.82 -9.77
C THR A 165 -1.29 0.58 -10.40
N VAL A 166 -2.37 0.09 -9.79
CA VAL A 166 -3.26 -0.91 -10.38
C VAL A 166 -4.70 -0.42 -10.26
N ASP A 167 -5.46 -0.59 -11.33
CA ASP A 167 -6.90 -0.34 -11.32
C ASP A 167 -7.62 -1.58 -10.77
N SER A 168 -8.05 -1.52 -9.50
CA SER A 168 -8.61 -2.68 -8.82
C SER A 168 -9.94 -3.13 -9.44
N ALA A 169 -10.67 -2.24 -10.13
CA ALA A 169 -11.95 -2.56 -10.75
C ALA A 169 -11.81 -3.50 -11.96
N LYS A 170 -10.61 -3.61 -12.56
CA LYS A 170 -10.34 -4.42 -13.76
C LYS A 170 -10.03 -5.91 -13.49
N GLY A 171 -10.31 -6.40 -12.28
CA GLY A 171 -10.14 -7.82 -11.95
C GLY A 171 -8.68 -8.26 -11.78
N LEU A 172 -8.43 -9.56 -11.92
CA LEU A 172 -7.14 -10.20 -11.66
C LEU A 172 -6.06 -9.82 -12.66
N ASP A 173 -6.45 -9.62 -13.92
CA ASP A 173 -5.58 -9.26 -15.05
C ASP A 173 -5.28 -7.76 -15.14
N ALA A 174 -5.67 -6.98 -14.13
CA ALA A 174 -5.42 -5.55 -14.10
C ALA A 174 -3.92 -5.24 -14.30
N TYR A 175 -3.64 -4.40 -15.29
CA TYR A 175 -2.28 -4.00 -15.65
C TYR A 175 -1.62 -3.20 -14.52
N VAL A 176 -0.41 -3.62 -14.12
CA VAL A 176 0.42 -2.89 -13.16
C VAL A 176 1.17 -1.79 -13.91
N SER A 177 0.73 -0.54 -13.73
CA SER A 177 1.31 0.60 -14.41
C SER A 177 2.45 1.21 -13.59
N PHE A 178 3.65 1.26 -14.18
CA PHE A 178 4.77 2.04 -13.68
C PHE A 178 4.64 3.51 -14.12
N HIS A 179 4.80 4.46 -13.19
CA HIS A 179 4.71 5.88 -13.50
C HIS A 179 6.06 6.57 -13.50
N VAL A 180 6.84 6.44 -12.42
CA VAL A 180 8.07 7.24 -12.24
C VAL A 180 9.04 6.62 -11.24
N ASP A 181 10.33 6.78 -11.52
CA ASP A 181 11.45 6.62 -10.58
C ASP A 181 11.84 7.98 -10.00
N MET A 182 11.75 8.09 -8.68
CA MET A 182 12.21 9.25 -7.92
C MET A 182 13.54 8.95 -7.26
N HIS A 183 14.63 9.46 -7.83
CA HIS A 183 15.98 9.27 -7.29
C HIS A 183 16.34 10.36 -6.27
N PHE A 184 16.51 9.96 -5.00
CA PHE A 184 16.80 10.87 -3.88
C PHE A 184 18.26 11.34 -3.80
N MET A 185 19.14 10.93 -4.72
CA MET A 185 20.50 11.47 -4.79
C MET A 185 20.60 12.73 -5.64
N ASP A 186 19.60 13.02 -6.49
CA ASP A 186 19.57 14.25 -7.26
C ASP A 186 19.08 15.42 -6.41
N ARG A 187 20.00 16.36 -6.13
CA ARG A 187 19.73 17.55 -5.31
C ARG A 187 18.72 18.51 -5.93
N HIS A 188 18.52 18.47 -7.25
CA HIS A 188 17.63 19.37 -7.96
C HIS A 188 16.19 18.85 -8.00
N GLN A 189 15.97 17.60 -7.60
CA GLN A 189 14.67 16.94 -7.62
C GLN A 189 13.98 16.91 -6.26
N SER A 190 14.51 17.55 -5.21
CA SER A 190 13.94 17.46 -3.87
C SER A 190 12.47 17.89 -3.80
N VAL A 191 12.15 19.02 -4.43
CA VAL A 191 10.78 19.54 -4.50
C VAL A 191 9.89 18.66 -5.38
N TRP A 192 10.40 18.23 -6.53
CA TRP A 192 9.65 17.39 -7.48
C TRP A 192 9.35 16.00 -6.91
N ASN A 193 10.34 15.33 -6.29
CA ASN A 193 10.15 14.06 -5.60
C ASN A 193 9.08 14.18 -4.50
N ALA A 194 9.17 15.23 -3.68
CA ALA A 194 8.20 15.48 -2.62
C ALA A 194 6.79 15.74 -3.17
N LEU A 195 6.67 16.53 -4.23
CA LEU A 195 5.39 16.86 -4.86
C LEU A 195 4.75 15.62 -5.51
N THR A 196 5.53 14.81 -6.21
CA THR A 196 5.06 13.56 -6.84
C THR A 196 4.49 12.60 -5.79
N ILE A 197 5.21 12.38 -4.69
CA ILE A 197 4.72 11.55 -3.57
C ILE A 197 3.47 12.17 -2.96
N ALA A 198 3.48 13.49 -2.71
CA ALA A 198 2.34 14.18 -2.11
C ALA A 198 1.09 14.07 -2.97
N ILE A 199 1.20 14.22 -4.29
CA ILE A 199 0.07 14.07 -5.22
C ILE A 199 -0.50 12.65 -5.15
N ALA A 200 0.34 11.61 -5.27
CA ALA A 200 -0.12 10.23 -5.22
C ALA A 200 -0.82 9.90 -3.89
N VAL A 201 -0.24 10.35 -2.77
CA VAL A 201 -0.79 10.13 -1.43
C VAL A 201 -2.08 10.90 -1.21
N CYS A 202 -2.18 12.15 -1.67
CA CYS A 202 -3.41 12.94 -1.57
C CYS A 202 -4.53 12.35 -2.43
N LEU A 203 -4.24 11.88 -3.65
CA LEU A 203 -5.22 11.20 -4.49
C LEU A 203 -5.75 9.92 -3.82
N ALA A 204 -4.84 9.10 -3.28
CA ALA A 204 -5.20 7.91 -2.53
C ALA A 204 -6.06 8.26 -1.29
N ARG A 205 -5.65 9.28 -0.53
CA ARG A 205 -6.39 9.78 0.64
C ARG A 205 -7.80 10.22 0.26
N ASP A 206 -7.95 11.04 -0.77
CA ASP A 206 -9.25 11.62 -1.14
C ASP A 206 -10.25 10.54 -1.57
N GLN A 207 -9.76 9.48 -2.24
CA GLN A 207 -10.58 8.31 -2.58
C GLN A 207 -11.06 7.52 -1.35
N LEU A 208 -10.29 7.47 -0.26
CA LEU A 208 -10.72 6.85 0.99
C LEU A 208 -11.60 7.81 1.83
N ALA A 209 -11.25 9.09 1.86
CA ALA A 209 -12.00 10.12 2.57
C ALA A 209 -13.45 10.23 2.04
N GLY A 210 -13.65 10.10 0.72
CA GLY A 210 -14.99 10.10 0.11
C GLY A 210 -15.88 8.90 0.46
N ARG A 211 -15.36 7.91 1.21
CA ARG A 211 -16.10 6.72 1.65
C ARG A 211 -15.92 6.40 3.14
N VAL A 212 -15.54 7.40 3.94
CA VAL A 212 -15.35 7.24 5.40
C VAL A 212 -16.57 6.62 6.09
N GLU A 213 -17.78 6.88 5.59
CA GLU A 213 -19.03 6.31 6.08
C GLU A 213 -19.13 4.78 5.95
N ASP A 214 -18.33 4.16 5.07
CA ASP A 214 -18.28 2.71 4.85
C ASP A 214 -17.25 2.00 5.77
N PHE A 215 -16.55 2.75 6.63
CA PHE A 215 -15.53 2.20 7.51
C PHE A 215 -16.07 1.97 8.93
N GLU A 216 -15.57 0.92 9.57
CA GLU A 216 -15.98 0.56 10.93
C GLU A 216 -15.10 1.27 11.96
N GLU A 217 -15.66 1.62 13.12
CA GLU A 217 -14.84 2.15 14.21
C GLU A 217 -13.84 1.09 14.70
N SER A 218 -12.59 1.49 14.87
CA SER A 218 -11.62 0.59 15.51
C SER A 218 -11.98 0.47 16.98
N GLN A 219 -12.44 -0.71 17.41
CA GLN A 219 -12.71 -0.99 18.83
C GLN A 219 -11.44 -0.66 19.64
N ARG A 220 -11.47 0.49 20.31
CA ARG A 220 -10.44 0.92 21.24
C ARG A 220 -10.80 0.23 22.54
N GLY A 221 -10.07 -0.83 22.89
CA GLY A 221 -10.34 -1.63 24.07
C GLY A 221 -10.76 -0.77 25.26
N GLU A 222 -11.98 -0.99 25.75
CA GLU A 222 -12.50 -0.47 27.01
C GLU A 222 -11.68 -1.08 28.15
N GLY A 223 -10.48 -0.57 28.34
CA GLY A 223 -9.60 -0.94 29.45
C GLY A 223 -9.98 -0.18 30.71
N SER A 224 -10.90 -0.75 31.49
CA SER A 224 -10.89 -0.75 32.96
C SER A 224 -10.77 0.62 33.69
N GLU A 225 -11.89 1.32 33.84
CA GLU A 225 -12.20 1.99 35.12
C GLU A 225 -13.18 1.08 35.87
N SER A 226 -12.62 0.17 36.68
CA SER A 226 -13.36 -0.49 37.75
C SER A 226 -13.00 0.24 39.04
N ASP A 227 -13.97 0.98 39.57
CA ASP A 227 -13.97 1.53 40.94
C ASP A 227 -13.95 0.41 42.01
#